data_AF-A0A239HP71-F1
#
_entry.id   AF-A0A239HP71-F1
#
_cell.length_a   1.000
_cell.length_b   1.000
_cell.length_c   1.000
_cell.angle_alpha   90.00
_cell.angle_beta   90.00
_cell.angle_gamma   90.00
#
_symmetry.space_group_name_H-M   'P 1'
#
loop_
_entity.id
_entity.type
_entity.pdbx_description
1 polymer ?
#
loop_
_entity_poly.entity_id
_entity_poly.type
_entity_poly.pdbx_seq_one_letter_code
_entity_poly.pdbx_strand_id
1 'polypeptide(L)'
;MTTVTPARGVATVGVTPAGGVARIVGVSLGHRTLAEADHWIRSLDPAPVLACTHLVPAPFPHVAISLLTSEPIETDPALREAADAAATGPAGRVVLFPGSARLTGSLTVSEILQRSSIARVEILGGGPADPAAVVETGDFVRPQFRSGELILVTTPAAGGCLIPFEHRDPTPCCAGH
;
A
#
# COMPACT_ATOMS: atom_id res chain seq x y z
N MET A 1 -28.07 66.88 6.23
CA MET A 1 -27.20 66.61 5.07
C MET A 1 -25.86 66.21 5.67
N THR A 2 -25.54 64.92 5.84
CA THR A 2 -25.06 64.04 4.76
C THR A 2 -25.23 62.59 5.21
N THR A 3 -25.92 61.79 4.41
CA THR A 3 -26.09 60.34 4.56
C THR A 3 -24.88 59.61 3.97
N VAL A 4 -24.24 58.73 4.76
CA VAL A 4 -23.21 57.80 4.29
C VAL A 4 -23.85 56.44 4.00
N THR A 5 -23.78 56.03 2.74
CA THR A 5 -24.21 54.73 2.21
C THR A 5 -23.18 53.64 2.56
N PRO A 6 -23.56 52.42 2.97
CA PRO A 6 -22.61 51.31 3.04
C PRO A 6 -22.45 50.66 1.65
N ALA A 7 -21.20 50.45 1.25
CA ALA A 7 -20.84 49.67 0.07
C ALA A 7 -21.12 48.18 0.32
N ARG A 8 -21.85 47.56 -0.61
CA ARG A 8 -22.08 46.11 -0.70
C ARG A 8 -20.73 45.38 -0.82
N GLY A 9 -20.39 44.58 0.18
CA GLY A 9 -19.27 43.64 0.11
C GLY A 9 -19.60 42.52 -0.89
N VAL A 10 -18.72 42.33 -1.88
CA VAL A 10 -18.71 41.17 -2.76
C VAL A 10 -18.23 39.98 -1.92
N ALA A 11 -19.10 38.99 -1.73
CA ALA A 11 -18.70 37.70 -1.17
C ALA A 11 -17.81 36.99 -2.20
N THR A 12 -16.51 36.95 -1.94
CA THR A 12 -15.61 36.01 -2.59
C THR A 12 -15.98 34.62 -2.11
N VAL A 13 -16.65 33.83 -2.96
CA VAL A 13 -16.71 32.39 -2.82
C VAL A 13 -15.27 31.89 -2.94
N GLY A 14 -14.65 31.58 -1.81
CA GLY A 14 -13.39 30.87 -1.80
C GLY A 14 -13.63 29.49 -2.38
N VAL A 15 -13.15 29.26 -3.60
CA VAL A 15 -12.92 27.90 -4.09
C VAL A 15 -11.82 27.33 -3.21
N THR A 16 -12.19 26.44 -2.30
CA THR A 16 -11.24 25.60 -1.57
C THR A 16 -10.44 24.81 -2.61
N PRO A 17 -9.10 24.83 -2.61
CA PRO A 17 -8.34 23.96 -3.50
C PRO A 17 -8.69 22.50 -3.15
N ALA A 18 -9.37 21.83 -4.07
CA ALA A 18 -9.63 20.39 -4.01
C ALA A 18 -8.32 19.67 -4.35
N GLY A 19 -7.58 19.30 -3.32
CA GLY A 19 -6.35 18.52 -3.45
C GLY A 19 -5.39 18.82 -2.30
N GLY A 20 -5.38 17.95 -1.29
CA GLY A 20 -4.35 17.97 -0.27
C GLY A 20 -2.97 17.61 -0.85
N VAL A 21 -1.90 18.03 -0.19
CA VAL A 21 -0.56 17.49 -0.50
C VAL A 21 -0.54 16.01 -0.14
N ALA A 22 -0.05 15.16 -1.05
CA ALA A 22 0.04 13.73 -0.82
C ALA A 22 0.82 13.44 0.47
N ARG A 23 0.21 12.70 1.38
CA ARG A 23 0.76 12.38 2.69
C ARG A 23 0.41 10.95 3.08
N ILE A 24 1.17 10.39 4.00
CA ILE A 24 0.84 9.09 4.57
C ILE A 24 -0.35 9.28 5.53
N VAL A 25 -1.40 8.52 5.30
CA VAL A 25 -2.61 8.47 6.13
C VAL A 25 -2.85 7.02 6.53
N GLY A 26 -3.13 6.81 7.82
CA GLY A 26 -3.59 5.54 8.33
C GLY A 26 -5.11 5.46 8.29
N VAL A 27 -5.63 4.28 7.94
CA VAL A 27 -7.06 4.00 7.85
C VAL A 27 -7.35 2.65 8.49
N SER A 28 -8.43 2.55 9.27
CA SER A 28 -8.94 1.25 9.70
C SER A 28 -10.47 1.22 9.61
N LEU A 29 -10.97 0.25 8.86
CA LEU A 29 -12.41 0.02 8.62
C LEU A 29 -12.90 -1.31 9.21
N GLY A 30 -12.03 -2.02 9.96
CA GLY A 30 -12.39 -3.29 10.59
C GLY A 30 -12.41 -4.51 9.66
N HIS A 31 -11.78 -4.42 8.47
CA HIS A 31 -11.64 -5.54 7.53
C HIS A 31 -11.10 -6.79 8.24
N ARG A 32 -11.77 -7.92 8.04
CA ARG A 32 -11.45 -9.19 8.73
C ARG A 32 -10.36 -9.96 8.01
N THR A 33 -10.17 -9.70 6.72
CA THR A 33 -9.21 -10.41 5.89
C THR A 33 -8.35 -9.44 5.08
N LEU A 34 -7.16 -9.91 4.70
CA LEU A 34 -6.30 -9.15 3.78
C LEU A 34 -6.99 -8.94 2.43
N ALA A 35 -7.73 -9.95 1.94
CA ALA A 35 -8.44 -9.87 0.66
C ALA A 35 -9.50 -8.76 0.64
N GLU A 36 -10.27 -8.60 1.72
CA GLU A 36 -11.23 -7.50 1.87
C GLU A 36 -10.54 -6.14 1.81
N ALA A 37 -9.46 -5.96 2.58
CA ALA A 37 -8.68 -4.72 2.58
C ALA A 37 -8.04 -4.42 1.21
N ASP A 38 -7.44 -5.44 0.59
CA ASP A 38 -6.84 -5.40 -0.75
C ASP A 38 -7.87 -4.99 -1.82
N HIS A 39 -9.09 -5.54 -1.75
CA HIS A 39 -10.19 -5.19 -2.65
C HIS A 39 -10.62 -3.73 -2.45
N TRP A 40 -10.80 -3.31 -1.19
CA TRP A 40 -11.14 -1.92 -0.88
C TRP A 40 -10.08 -0.94 -1.40
N ILE A 41 -8.79 -1.22 -1.17
CA ILE A 41 -7.67 -0.40 -1.68
C ILE A 41 -7.75 -0.23 -3.20
N ARG A 42 -8.03 -1.31 -3.94
CA ARG A 42 -8.10 -1.28 -5.41
C ARG A 42 -9.36 -0.59 -5.94
N SER A 43 -10.38 -0.40 -5.09
CA SER A 43 -11.62 0.30 -5.45
C SER A 43 -11.54 1.82 -5.30
N LEU A 44 -10.47 2.35 -4.68
CA LEU A 44 -10.29 3.78 -4.47
C LEU A 44 -10.05 4.51 -5.80
N ASP A 45 -10.78 5.62 -6.00
CA ASP A 45 -10.61 6.55 -7.11
C ASP A 45 -10.57 7.99 -6.57
N PRO A 46 -9.47 8.74 -6.79
CA PRO A 46 -8.24 8.31 -7.46
C PRO A 46 -7.49 7.21 -6.70
N ALA A 47 -6.81 6.34 -7.44
CA ALA A 47 -5.98 5.30 -6.83
C ALA A 47 -4.84 5.93 -6.01
N PRO A 48 -4.55 5.42 -4.80
CA PRO A 48 -3.46 5.92 -3.98
C PRO A 48 -2.11 5.59 -4.63
N VAL A 49 -1.10 6.44 -4.37
CA VAL A 49 0.25 6.26 -4.93
C VAL A 49 0.94 5.02 -4.35
N LEU A 50 0.74 4.81 -3.05
CA LEU A 50 1.24 3.67 -2.28
C LEU A 50 0.14 3.22 -1.32
N ALA A 51 -0.05 1.92 -1.16
CA ALA A 51 -0.97 1.36 -0.18
C ALA A 51 -0.39 0.11 0.47
N CYS A 52 -0.46 0.02 1.80
CA CYS A 52 0.00 -1.12 2.57
C CYS A 52 -1.10 -1.64 3.51
N THR A 53 -1.11 -2.94 3.75
CA THR A 53 -1.94 -3.60 4.77
C THR A 53 -1.11 -3.98 5.99
N HIS A 54 -1.71 -3.87 7.17
CA HIS A 54 -1.11 -4.12 8.47
C HIS A 54 -2.08 -4.99 9.28
N LEU A 55 -1.61 -6.14 9.76
CA LEU A 55 -2.39 -6.98 10.65
C LEU A 55 -2.35 -6.39 12.07
N VAL A 56 -3.51 -6.17 12.66
CA VAL A 56 -3.65 -5.54 13.98
C VAL A 56 -4.43 -6.47 14.90
N PRO A 57 -3.95 -6.73 16.14
CA PRO A 57 -4.60 -7.68 17.05
C PRO A 57 -5.80 -7.10 17.82
N ALA A 58 -5.87 -5.78 18.00
CA ALA A 58 -6.86 -5.10 18.84
C ALA A 58 -7.57 -3.97 18.05
N PRO A 59 -8.84 -3.63 18.34
CA PRO A 59 -9.69 -4.20 19.41
C PRO A 59 -10.16 -5.64 19.14
N PHE A 60 -10.03 -6.10 17.90
CA PHE A 60 -10.13 -7.49 17.49
C PHE A 60 -9.14 -7.71 16.33
N PRO A 61 -8.80 -8.96 15.98
CA PRO A 61 -7.95 -9.23 14.82
C PRO A 61 -8.57 -8.68 13.53
N HIS A 62 -7.90 -7.70 12.93
CA HIS A 62 -8.37 -7.03 11.71
C HIS A 62 -7.19 -6.45 10.91
N VAL A 63 -7.50 -5.85 9.76
CA VAL A 63 -6.52 -5.21 8.87
C VAL A 63 -6.67 -3.69 8.90
N ALA A 64 -5.63 -3.02 9.37
CA ALA A 64 -5.43 -1.58 9.17
C ALA A 64 -4.62 -1.32 7.91
N ILE A 65 -4.69 -0.10 7.38
CA ILE A 65 -4.18 0.27 6.08
C ILE A 65 -3.39 1.57 6.22
N SER A 66 -2.27 1.69 5.50
CA SER A 66 -1.62 2.98 5.28
C SER A 66 -1.61 3.32 3.79
N LEU A 67 -1.86 4.59 3.49
CA LEU A 67 -2.03 5.10 2.14
C LEU A 67 -1.20 6.36 1.94
N LEU A 68 -0.49 6.48 0.83
CA LEU A 68 0.04 7.75 0.35
C LEU A 68 -1.00 8.37 -0.59
N THR A 69 -1.73 9.35 -0.08
CA THR A 69 -2.87 9.97 -0.78
C THR A 69 -3.00 11.46 -0.47
N SER A 70 -3.60 12.21 -1.40
CA SER A 70 -4.02 13.61 -1.20
C SER A 70 -5.39 13.71 -0.51
N GLU A 71 -6.18 12.63 -0.56
CA GLU A 71 -7.57 12.62 -0.13
C GLU A 71 -7.70 12.28 1.36
N PRO A 72 -8.57 13.01 2.10
CA PRO A 72 -8.91 12.63 3.46
C PRO A 72 -9.74 11.34 3.44
N ILE A 73 -9.42 10.40 4.32
CA ILE A 73 -10.19 9.18 4.50
C ILE A 73 -10.57 9.06 5.96
N GLU A 74 -11.86 8.89 6.23
CA GLU A 74 -12.37 8.76 7.57
C GLU A 74 -12.09 7.37 8.15
N THR A 75 -11.86 7.34 9.46
CA THR A 75 -11.66 6.12 10.24
C THR A 75 -12.57 6.19 11.45
N ASP A 76 -13.25 5.09 11.73
CA ASP A 76 -14.06 4.91 12.94
C ASP A 76 -13.22 5.32 14.17
N PRO A 77 -13.72 6.21 15.05
CA PRO A 77 -13.04 6.58 16.27
C PRO A 77 -12.56 5.38 17.11
N ALA A 78 -13.32 4.28 17.13
CA ALA A 78 -12.97 3.05 17.85
C ALA A 78 -11.75 2.32 17.28
N LEU A 79 -11.39 2.58 16.03
CA LEU A 79 -10.25 1.95 15.32
C LEU A 79 -9.11 2.94 15.08
N ARG A 80 -9.18 4.13 15.69
CA ARG A 80 -8.20 5.21 15.45
C ARG A 80 -6.78 4.81 15.81
N GLU A 81 -6.59 4.12 16.93
CA GLU A 81 -5.27 3.65 17.37
C GLU A 81 -4.62 2.73 16.33
N ALA A 82 -5.39 1.81 15.74
CA ALA A 82 -4.92 0.92 14.68
C ALA A 82 -4.53 1.69 13.41
N ALA A 83 -5.30 2.70 13.04
CA ALA A 83 -4.97 3.58 11.92
C ALA A 83 -3.70 4.39 12.18
N ASP A 84 -3.56 5.02 13.35
CA ASP A 84 -2.37 5.80 13.70
C ASP A 84 -1.10 4.93 13.72
N ALA A 85 -1.23 3.70 14.22
CA ALA A 85 -0.16 2.70 14.16
C ALA A 85 0.18 2.28 12.72
N ALA A 86 -0.80 2.15 11.83
CA ALA A 86 -0.55 1.88 10.42
C ALA A 86 0.16 3.05 9.72
N ALA A 87 -0.23 4.30 10.00
CA ALA A 87 0.37 5.50 9.41
C ALA A 87 1.85 5.67 9.77
N THR A 88 2.22 5.28 10.98
CA THR A 88 3.59 5.35 11.51
C THR A 88 4.34 4.02 11.36
N GLY A 89 3.65 3.00 10.87
CA GLY A 89 4.00 1.60 11.06
C GLY A 89 5.35 1.21 10.44
N PRO A 90 6.19 0.44 11.17
CA PRO A 90 7.54 0.09 10.73
C PRO A 90 7.57 -0.97 9.62
N ALA A 91 6.46 -1.70 9.41
CA ALA A 91 6.35 -2.70 8.36
C ALA A 91 4.89 -2.95 7.93
N GLY A 92 4.71 -3.32 6.65
CA GLY A 92 3.40 -3.67 6.07
C GLY A 92 3.53 -4.49 4.79
N ARG A 93 2.41 -4.98 4.25
CA ARG A 93 2.36 -5.65 2.95
C ARG A 93 1.80 -4.71 1.90
N VAL A 94 2.59 -4.42 0.88
CA VAL A 94 2.27 -3.42 -0.13
C VAL A 94 1.29 -4.01 -1.13
N VAL A 95 0.18 -3.31 -1.36
CA VAL A 95 -0.89 -3.69 -2.29
C VAL A 95 -0.78 -2.90 -3.59
N LEU A 96 -0.46 -1.61 -3.48
CA LEU A 96 -0.26 -0.70 -4.61
C LEU A 96 1.05 0.05 -4.42
N PHE A 97 1.81 0.19 -5.50
CA PHE A 97 3.03 0.97 -5.59
C PHE A 97 3.35 1.33 -7.04
N PRO A 98 4.15 2.38 -7.29
CA PRO A 98 4.49 2.77 -8.64
C PRO A 98 5.29 1.68 -9.38
N GLY A 99 4.88 1.40 -10.62
CA GLY A 99 5.50 0.40 -11.49
C GLY A 99 5.03 -1.04 -11.28
N SER A 100 4.19 -1.32 -10.29
CA SER A 100 3.61 -2.65 -10.04
C SER A 100 2.96 -3.29 -11.27
N ALA A 101 2.20 -2.52 -12.07
CA ALA A 101 1.56 -3.00 -13.30
C ALA A 101 2.54 -3.45 -14.42
N ARG A 102 3.84 -3.10 -14.31
CA ARG A 102 4.88 -3.50 -15.27
C ARG A 102 5.58 -4.81 -14.87
N LEU A 103 5.30 -5.34 -13.67
CA LEU A 103 5.94 -6.53 -13.12
C LEU A 103 5.11 -7.78 -13.47
N THR A 104 5.16 -8.15 -14.75
CA THR A 104 4.40 -9.28 -15.32
C THR A 104 5.33 -10.29 -15.98
N GLY A 105 4.94 -11.55 -15.98
CA GLY A 105 5.73 -12.66 -16.52
C GLY A 105 7.06 -12.91 -15.79
N SER A 106 8.08 -13.33 -16.54
CA SER A 106 9.43 -13.58 -16.05
C SER A 106 10.31 -12.34 -16.24
N LEU A 107 10.87 -11.83 -15.15
CA LEU A 107 11.74 -10.64 -15.15
C LEU A 107 13.00 -10.91 -14.34
N THR A 108 14.12 -10.36 -14.77
CA THR A 108 15.33 -10.35 -13.93
C THR A 108 15.14 -9.45 -12.70
N VAL A 109 15.89 -9.71 -11.63
CA VAL A 109 15.95 -8.83 -10.45
C VAL A 109 16.27 -7.39 -10.88
N SER A 110 17.21 -7.21 -11.80
CA SER A 110 17.57 -5.90 -12.35
C SER A 110 16.37 -5.19 -13.01
N GLU A 111 15.59 -5.90 -13.83
CA GLU A 111 14.39 -5.33 -14.45
C GLU A 111 13.32 -4.94 -13.44
N ILE A 112 13.13 -5.72 -12.38
CA ILE A 112 12.17 -5.40 -11.31
C ILE A 112 12.54 -4.08 -10.62
N LEU A 113 13.82 -3.91 -10.27
CA LEU A 113 14.32 -2.71 -9.60
C LEU A 113 14.26 -1.47 -10.50
N GLN A 114 14.49 -1.63 -11.82
CA GLN A 114 14.43 -0.51 -12.77
C GLN A 114 13.01 -0.08 -13.13
N ARG A 115 12.05 -1.02 -13.12
CA ARG A 115 10.68 -0.77 -13.60
C ARG A 115 9.72 -0.36 -12.49
N SER A 116 10.12 -0.44 -11.23
CA SER A 116 9.25 -0.21 -10.07
C SER A 116 9.94 0.52 -8.94
N SER A 117 9.17 0.90 -7.92
CA SER A 117 9.69 1.47 -6.67
C SER A 117 10.27 0.44 -5.70
N ILE A 118 10.45 -0.82 -6.11
CA ILE A 118 11.11 -1.84 -5.29
C ILE A 118 12.57 -1.45 -5.13
N ALA A 119 13.01 -1.28 -3.88
CA ALA A 119 14.37 -0.90 -3.56
C ALA A 119 15.31 -2.11 -3.58
N ARG A 120 14.83 -3.28 -3.14
CA ARG A 120 15.64 -4.51 -3.01
C ARG A 120 14.81 -5.77 -3.27
N VAL A 121 15.49 -6.78 -3.79
CA VAL A 121 14.98 -8.16 -3.89
C VAL A 121 15.82 -9.07 -3.00
N GLU A 122 15.17 -9.79 -2.10
CA GLU A 122 15.80 -10.72 -1.16
C GLU A 122 15.29 -12.13 -1.40
N ILE A 123 16.16 -13.13 -1.24
CA ILE A 123 15.81 -14.53 -1.15
C ILE A 123 15.53 -14.85 0.32
N LEU A 124 14.39 -15.45 0.62
CA LEU A 124 14.00 -15.84 1.97
C LEU A 124 15.09 -16.73 2.59
N GLY A 125 15.71 -16.24 3.67
CA GLY A 125 16.81 -16.94 4.35
C GLY A 125 18.15 -16.94 3.61
N GLY A 126 18.25 -16.31 2.43
CA GLY A 126 19.43 -16.34 1.55
C GLY A 126 20.10 -14.98 1.31
N GLY A 127 19.49 -13.87 1.75
CA GLY A 127 20.04 -12.52 1.57
C GLY A 127 19.66 -11.89 0.21
N PRO A 128 20.43 -10.91 -0.32
CA PRO A 128 20.10 -10.24 -1.57
C PRO A 128 20.16 -11.19 -2.77
N ALA A 129 19.22 -11.06 -3.69
CA ALA A 129 19.19 -11.84 -4.92
C ALA A 129 20.20 -11.32 -5.96
N ASP A 130 20.73 -12.23 -6.79
CA ASP A 130 21.58 -11.87 -7.93
C ASP A 130 20.79 -10.99 -8.93
N PRO A 131 21.31 -9.83 -9.36
CA PRO A 131 20.66 -8.98 -10.37
C PRO A 131 20.25 -9.70 -11.66
N ALA A 132 20.95 -10.77 -12.06
CA ALA A 132 20.66 -11.56 -13.24
C ALA A 132 19.68 -12.72 -12.99
N ALA A 133 19.35 -13.03 -11.73
CA ALA A 133 18.38 -14.08 -11.41
C ALA A 133 17.00 -13.74 -11.98
N VAL A 134 16.35 -14.74 -12.58
CA VAL A 134 15.00 -14.61 -13.12
C VAL A 134 13.98 -14.84 -12.02
N VAL A 135 13.04 -13.90 -11.89
CA VAL A 135 11.87 -13.97 -11.02
C VAL A 135 10.63 -14.21 -11.89
N GLU A 136 9.94 -15.31 -11.66
CA GLU A 136 8.62 -15.57 -12.22
C GLU A 136 7.57 -14.87 -11.36
N THR A 137 7.08 -13.72 -11.81
CA THR A 137 6.22 -12.85 -10.99
C THR A 137 4.81 -13.39 -10.80
N GLY A 138 4.35 -14.33 -11.63
CA GLY A 138 2.96 -14.82 -11.62
C GLY A 138 1.92 -13.69 -11.77
N ASP A 139 2.31 -12.57 -12.37
CA ASP A 139 1.54 -11.33 -12.49
C ASP A 139 1.01 -10.80 -11.14
N PHE A 140 1.70 -11.16 -10.05
CA PHE A 140 1.36 -10.76 -8.69
C PHE A 140 2.62 -10.54 -7.86
N VAL A 141 2.88 -9.27 -7.51
CA VAL A 141 4.03 -8.88 -6.71
C VAL A 141 3.56 -8.10 -5.50
N ARG A 142 3.80 -8.64 -4.29
CA ARG A 142 3.38 -8.06 -3.02
C ARG A 142 4.59 -7.85 -2.10
N PRO A 143 5.38 -6.77 -2.31
CA PRO A 143 6.57 -6.53 -1.51
C PRO A 143 6.19 -6.13 -0.07
N GLN A 144 7.19 -6.16 0.81
CA GLN A 144 7.04 -5.67 2.17
C GLN A 144 7.54 -4.23 2.22
N PHE A 145 6.79 -3.34 2.86
CA PHE A 145 7.33 -2.07 3.29
C PHE A 145 8.12 -2.31 4.57
N ARG A 146 9.39 -1.93 4.62
CA ARG A 146 10.24 -2.04 5.82
C ARG A 146 11.17 -0.84 5.87
N SER A 147 11.14 -0.10 6.97
CA SER A 147 12.07 1.04 7.20
C SER A 147 12.12 2.06 6.05
N GLY A 148 11.00 2.33 5.37
CA GLY A 148 10.95 3.28 4.26
C GLY A 148 11.23 2.68 2.87
N GLU A 149 11.62 1.42 2.78
CA GLU A 149 11.95 0.74 1.53
C GLU A 149 10.91 -0.34 1.18
N LEU A 150 10.66 -0.54 -0.12
CA LEU A 150 9.92 -1.71 -0.62
C LEU A 150 10.90 -2.85 -0.88
N ILE A 151 10.72 -3.95 -0.16
CA ILE A 151 11.56 -5.15 -0.26
C ILE A 151 10.71 -6.30 -0.80
N LEU A 152 11.06 -6.78 -1.98
CA LEU A 152 10.45 -7.99 -2.54
C LEU A 152 11.17 -9.22 -2.00
N VAL A 153 10.47 -10.02 -1.21
CA VAL A 153 10.98 -11.31 -0.73
C VAL A 153 10.57 -12.39 -1.73
N THR A 154 11.54 -13.22 -2.10
CA THR A 154 11.40 -14.32 -3.07
C THR A 154 11.81 -15.65 -2.46
N THR A 155 11.41 -16.75 -3.07
CA THR A 155 11.85 -18.10 -2.72
C THR A 155 12.37 -18.81 -3.98
N PRO A 156 13.38 -19.69 -3.86
CA PRO A 156 13.82 -20.51 -4.99
C PRO A 156 12.70 -21.44 -5.48
N ALA A 157 12.59 -21.60 -6.80
CA ALA A 157 11.67 -22.50 -7.46
C ALA A 157 12.41 -23.47 -8.40
N ALA A 158 11.67 -24.42 -8.99
CA ALA A 158 12.23 -25.36 -9.95
C ALA A 158 12.82 -24.63 -11.16
N GLY A 159 13.89 -25.16 -11.75
CA GLY A 159 14.53 -24.54 -12.91
C GLY A 159 15.49 -23.38 -12.58
N GLY A 160 15.79 -23.16 -11.30
CA GLY A 160 16.77 -22.14 -10.88
C GLY A 160 16.23 -20.70 -10.93
N CYS A 161 14.92 -20.53 -11.10
CA CYS A 161 14.24 -19.25 -10.99
C CYS A 161 13.83 -18.96 -9.54
N LEU A 162 13.43 -17.72 -9.31
CA LEU A 162 12.83 -17.23 -8.09
C LEU A 162 11.34 -16.98 -8.30
N ILE A 163 10.53 -17.12 -7.26
CA ILE A 163 9.13 -16.70 -7.25
C ILE A 163 8.89 -15.74 -6.08
N PRO A 164 7.96 -14.77 -6.17
CA PRO A 164 7.54 -14.00 -5.01
C PRO A 164 7.09 -14.91 -3.85
N PHE A 165 7.46 -14.55 -2.62
CA PHE A 165 7.06 -15.31 -1.43
C PHE A 165 5.53 -15.28 -1.24
N GLU A 166 4.92 -14.10 -1.43
CA GLU A 166 3.47 -13.93 -1.33
C GLU A 166 2.81 -14.42 -2.63
N HIS A 167 1.82 -15.31 -2.50
CA HIS A 167 1.05 -15.84 -3.62
C HIS A 167 -0.32 -15.17 -3.68
N ARG A 168 -0.87 -15.00 -4.89
CA ARG A 168 -2.21 -14.42 -5.11
C ARG A 168 -3.30 -15.25 -4.45
N ASP A 169 -3.21 -16.57 -4.64
CA ASP A 169 -4.06 -17.57 -4.04
C ASP A 169 -3.19 -18.39 -3.08
N PRO A 170 -3.06 -17.99 -1.80
CA PRO A 170 -2.38 -18.84 -0.85
C PRO A 170 -3.14 -20.16 -0.80
N THR A 171 -2.44 -21.28 -1.06
CA THR A 171 -2.99 -22.60 -0.78
C THR A 171 -3.52 -22.55 0.65
N PRO A 172 -4.80 -22.90 0.91
CA PRO A 172 -5.37 -22.78 2.24
C PRO A 172 -4.52 -23.61 3.21
N CYS A 173 -3.70 -22.93 4.00
CA CYS A 173 -2.89 -23.57 5.00
C CYS A 173 -3.75 -23.76 6.24
N CYS A 174 -4.35 -24.95 6.33
CA CYS A 174 -4.83 -25.58 7.56
C CYS A 174 -5.71 -24.69 8.48
N ALA A 175 -6.82 -24.17 7.95
CA ALA A 175 -7.95 -23.76 8.79
C ALA A 175 -8.80 -25.01 9.10
N GLY A 176 -8.32 -25.90 9.97
CA GLY A 176 -9.01 -27.16 10.25
C GLY A 176 -8.46 -27.98 11.42
N HIS A 177 -7.93 -27.32 12.45
CA HIS A 177 -7.48 -27.97 13.68
C HIS A 177 -8.09 -27.31 14.91
#